data_AF-A0A0Q8EUK0-F1
#
_entry.id   AF-A0A0Q8EUK0-F1
#
_cell.length_a   1.000
_cell.length_b   1.000
_cell.length_c   1.000
_cell.angle_alpha   90.00
_cell.angle_beta   90.00
_cell.angle_gamma   90.00
#
_symmetry.space_group_name_H-M   'P 1'
#
loop_
_entity.id
_entity.type
_entity.pdbx_description
1 polymer ?
#
loop_
_entity_poly.entity_id
_entity_poly.type
_entity_poly.pdbx_seq_one_letter_code
_entity_poly.pdbx_strand_id
1 'polypeptide(L)' 'MKVLSSLKSAKARHRDCKVVRRRGKVFVICKSNPRFKARQR' A
#
# COMPACT_ATOMS: atom_id res chain seq x y z
N MET A 1 0.26 -8.71 3.32
CA MET A 1 0.28 -7.77 2.17
C MET A 1 -0.89 -8.11 1.26
N LYS A 2 -1.74 -7.14 0.90
CA LYS A 2 -3.00 -7.38 0.15
C LYS A 2 -2.87 -6.94 -1.31
N VAL A 3 -3.43 -7.69 -2.27
CA VAL A 3 -3.50 -7.26 -3.68
C VAL A 3 -4.88 -6.66 -3.92
N LEU A 4 -4.95 -5.42 -4.40
CA LEU A 4 -6.19 -4.65 -4.58
C LEU A 4 -6.23 -4.07 -5.99
N SER A 5 -7.43 -3.94 -6.58
CA SER A 5 -7.62 -3.21 -7.84
C SER A 5 -7.35 -1.70 -7.68
N SER A 6 -7.69 -1.14 -6.51
CA SER A 6 -7.47 0.27 -6.17
C SER A 6 -6.77 0.43 -4.82
N LEU A 7 -5.86 1.41 -4.75
CA LEU A 7 -5.13 1.79 -3.55
C LEU A 7 -5.69 3.03 -2.85
N LYS A 8 -6.79 3.62 -3.35
CA LYS A 8 -7.38 4.88 -2.84
C LYS A 8 -7.65 4.82 -1.33
N SER A 9 -8.34 3.79 -0.87
CA SER A 9 -8.63 3.61 0.56
C SER A 9 -7.41 3.07 1.32
N ALA A 10 -6.59 2.23 0.69
CA ALA A 10 -5.44 1.60 1.34
C ALA A 10 -4.38 2.60 1.81
N LYS A 11 -4.13 3.68 1.05
CA LYS A 11 -3.18 4.72 1.43
C LYS A 11 -3.62 5.60 2.61
N ALA A 12 -4.93 5.64 2.92
CA ALA A 12 -5.48 6.51 3.95
C ALA A 12 -5.73 5.81 5.31
N ARG A 13 -5.54 4.48 5.38
CA ARG A 13 -5.84 3.69 6.60
C ARG A 13 -4.95 4.01 7.79
N HIS A 14 -3.76 4.56 7.56
CA HIS A 14 -2.80 4.87 8.61
C HIS A 14 -1.90 6.03 8.17
N ARG A 15 -1.46 6.86 9.11
CA ARG A 15 -0.57 8.01 8.83
C ARG A 15 0.73 7.60 8.14
N ASP A 16 1.27 6.45 8.51
CA ASP A 16 2.53 5.92 7.97
C ASP A 16 2.37 5.15 6.65
N CYS A 17 1.17 5.06 6.09
CA CYS A 17 0.97 4.48 4.77
C CYS A 17 1.59 5.38 3.70
N LYS A 18 2.60 4.88 3.00
CA LYS A 18 3.27 5.57 1.91
C LYS A 18 3.05 4.83 0.60
N VAL A 19 2.75 5.58 -0.46
CA VAL A 19 2.65 5.03 -1.81
C VAL A 19 4.04 5.03 -2.44
N VAL A 20 4.49 3.89 -2.95
CA VAL A 20 5.79 3.72 -3.60
C VAL A 20 5.64 2.94 -4.90
N ARG A 21 6.47 3.25 -5.90
CA ARG A 21 6.61 2.45 -7.13
C ARG A 21 7.86 1.58 -7.04
N ARG A 22 7.72 0.28 -7.27
CA ARG A 22 8.82 -0.70 -7.28
C ARG A 22 8.59 -1.73 -8.38
N ARG A 23 9.60 -2.10 -9.15
CA ARG A 23 9.50 -3.14 -10.20
C ARG A 23 8.26 -2.96 -11.11
N GLY A 24 8.00 -1.71 -11.54
CA GLY A 24 6.85 -1.37 -12.39
C GLY A 24 5.47 -1.39 -11.71
N LYS A 25 5.36 -1.68 -10.41
CA LYS A 25 4.08 -1.80 -9.70
C LYS A 25 3.96 -0.76 -8.59
N VAL A 26 2.72 -0.34 -8.31
CA VAL A 26 2.41 0.59 -7.21
C VAL A 26 2.08 -0.21 -5.95
N PHE A 27 2.68 0.22 -4.84
CA PHE A 27 2.54 -0.38 -3.52
C PHE A 27 2.14 0.68 -2.49
N VAL A 28 1.32 0.28 -1.53
CA VAL A 28 1.21 0.97 -0.24
C VAL A 28 2.09 0.21 0.74
N ILE A 29 3.08 0.90 1.31
CA ILE A 29 3.92 0.39 2.38
C ILE A 29 3.54 1.05 3.69
N CYS A 30 3.52 0.29 4.77
CA CYS A 30 3.47 0.81 6.13
C CYS A 30 4.53 0.03 6.92
N LYS A 31 5.51 0.76 7.47
CA LYS A 31 6.60 0.16 8.26
C LYS A 31 6.14 -0.13 9.69
N SER A 32 5.31 0.76 10.24
CA SER A 32 4.75 0.66 11.60
C SER A 32 3.76 -0.48 11.75
N ASN A 33 2.95 -0.75 10.72
CA ASN A 33 2.00 -1.88 10.73
C ASN A 33 1.95 -2.61 9.38
N PRO A 34 2.49 -3.85 9.27
CA PRO A 34 2.57 -4.59 8.02
C PRO A 34 1.20 -5.06 7.49
N ARG A 35 0.14 -5.07 8.32
CA ARG A 35 -1.23 -5.43 7.88
C ARG A 35 -1.79 -4.47 6.83
N PHE A 36 -1.32 -3.21 6.81
CA PHE A 36 -1.74 -2.20 5.84
C PHE A 36 -0.97 -2.22 4.52
N LYS A 37 0.06 -3.08 4.38
CA LYS A 37 0.79 -3.20 3.11
C LYS A 37 -0.13 -3.71 2.00
N ALA A 38 -0.13 -3.02 0.86
CA ALA A 38 -0.92 -3.41 -0.31
C ALA A 38 -0.16 -3.23 -1.63
N ARG A 39 -0.58 -3.94 -2.67
CA ARG A 39 -0.10 -3.84 -4.05
C ARG A 39 -1.29 -3.63 -4.98
N GLN A 40 -1.14 -2.78 -5.98
CA GLN A 40 -2.12 -2.70 -7.06
C GLN A 40 -2.05 -3.96 -7.93
N ARG A 41 -3.20 -4.59 -8.22
CA ARG A 41 -3.27 -5.80 -9.06
C ARG A 41 -2.46 -5.60 -10.35
#